data_AF-A0A1Y3B4W3-F1
#
_entry.id   AF-A0A1Y3B4W3-F1
#
_cell.length_a   1.000
_cell.length_b   1.000
_cell.length_c   1.000
_cell.angle_alpha   90.00
_cell.angle_beta   90.00
_cell.angle_gamma   90.00
#
_symmetry.space_group_name_H-M   'P 1'
#
loop_
_entity.id
_entity.type
_entity.pdbx_description
1 polymer ?
#
loop_
_entity_poly.entity_id
_entity_poly.type
_entity_poly.pdbx_seq_one_letter_code
_entity_poly.pdbx_strand_id
1 'polypeptide(L)'
;MWQDLRGGRCSMGDACSNPSDENGVYELIMKNFKRHYNSNRAPFGLYYHSAWFNSEHHRKGFIRVIDDLLTYYKDVYFVTKWELIQWIRNPTAMKELYRVNLFSCARDPHRPPPCLHPNICNVGSNSGARFLKTCQPCPKRYPWLDDDGQ
;
A
#
# COMPACT_ATOMS: atom_id res chain seq x y z
N MET A 1 -1.34 13.71 -8.08
CA MET A 1 -1.29 13.10 -9.42
C MET A 1 0.17 12.93 -9.80
N TRP A 2 0.57 11.77 -10.29
CA TRP A 2 1.93 11.47 -10.68
C TRP A 2 2.30 12.18 -12.00
N GLN A 3 3.59 12.45 -12.16
CA GLN A 3 4.20 12.85 -13.43
C GLN A 3 5.28 11.85 -13.77
N ASP A 4 5.17 11.22 -14.93
CA ASP A 4 6.17 10.27 -15.39
C ASP A 4 7.48 10.97 -15.81
N LEU A 5 8.48 10.19 -16.22
CA LEU A 5 9.77 10.74 -16.64
C LEU A 5 9.69 11.50 -17.98
N ARG A 6 8.63 11.30 -18.76
CA ARG A 6 8.35 11.96 -20.05
C ARG A 6 7.42 13.18 -19.90
N GLY A 7 6.97 13.49 -18.68
CA GLY A 7 6.05 14.58 -18.39
C GLY A 7 4.56 14.22 -18.50
N GLY A 8 4.23 12.97 -18.83
CA GLY A 8 2.87 12.44 -18.81
C GLY A 8 2.29 12.41 -17.40
N ARG A 9 0.96 12.52 -17.28
CA ARG A 9 0.26 12.51 -16.00
C ARG A 9 -0.45 11.18 -15.77
N CYS A 10 -0.35 10.66 -14.55
CA CYS A 10 -0.90 9.36 -14.17
C CYS A 10 -1.50 9.42 -12.75
N SER A 11 -2.53 8.61 -12.49
CA SER A 11 -3.19 8.56 -11.16
C SER A 11 -2.54 7.53 -10.24
N MET A 12 -2.02 6.43 -10.80
CA MET A 12 -1.35 5.35 -10.09
C MET A 12 0.08 5.23 -10.62
N GLY A 13 1.02 4.77 -9.79
CA GLY A 13 2.44 4.69 -10.17
C GLY A 13 2.69 3.67 -11.29
N ASP A 14 1.91 2.59 -11.30
CA ASP A 14 1.91 1.53 -12.32
C ASP A 14 1.14 1.87 -13.60
N ALA A 15 0.40 2.99 -13.62
CA ALA A 15 -0.25 3.54 -14.81
C ALA A 15 0.62 4.58 -15.55
N CYS A 16 1.78 4.93 -14.99
CA CYS A 16 2.75 5.81 -15.64
C CYS A 16 3.53 5.05 -16.73
N SER A 17 4.25 5.79 -17.59
CA SER A 17 5.24 5.17 -18.48
C SER A 17 6.27 4.38 -17.65
N ASN A 18 6.25 3.05 -17.76
CA ASN A 18 7.10 2.17 -16.96
C ASN A 18 8.58 2.40 -17.28
N PRO A 19 9.42 2.66 -16.27
CA PRO A 19 10.86 2.75 -16.47
C PRO A 19 11.45 1.37 -16.84
N SER A 20 12.48 1.38 -17.69
CA SER A 20 13.14 0.16 -18.18
C SER A 20 14.06 -0.52 -17.17
N ASP A 21 14.45 0.20 -16.10
CA ASP A 21 15.45 -0.24 -15.14
C ASP A 21 15.20 0.31 -13.73
N GLU A 22 16.03 -0.12 -12.78
CA GLU A 22 15.95 0.23 -11.37
C GLU A 22 16.14 1.74 -11.13
N ASN A 23 17.07 2.37 -11.84
CA ASN A 23 17.36 3.79 -11.68
C ASN A 23 16.19 4.65 -12.16
N GLY A 24 15.57 4.29 -13.28
CA GLY A 24 14.38 4.97 -13.76
C GLY A 24 13.20 4.83 -12.78
N VAL A 25 13.05 3.68 -12.11
CA VAL A 25 12.04 3.49 -11.04
C VAL A 25 12.34 4.41 -9.87
N TYR A 26 13.58 4.42 -9.41
CA TYR A 26 14.03 5.29 -8.32
C TYR A 26 13.78 6.77 -8.64
N GLU A 27 14.20 7.22 -9.82
CA GLU A 27 14.02 8.59 -10.30
C GLU A 27 12.54 8.96 -10.40
N LEU A 28 11.71 8.09 -10.97
CA LEU A 28 10.27 8.30 -11.10
C LEU A 28 9.62 8.58 -9.74
N ILE A 29 9.89 7.72 -8.74
CA ILE A 29 9.28 7.85 -7.42
C ILE A 29 9.87 9.06 -6.68
N MET A 30 11.20 9.23 -6.68
CA MET A 30 11.85 10.36 -5.98
C MET A 30 11.48 11.71 -6.56
N LYS A 31 11.33 11.83 -7.90
CA LYS A 31 10.82 13.04 -8.56
C LYS A 31 9.45 13.42 -8.02
N ASN A 32 8.53 12.45 -7.92
CA ASN A 32 7.17 12.69 -7.45
C ASN A 32 7.13 12.95 -5.94
N PHE A 33 7.91 12.22 -5.14
CA PHE A 33 8.08 12.50 -3.71
C PHE A 33 8.59 13.93 -3.48
N LYS A 34 9.68 14.34 -4.14
CA LYS A 34 10.27 15.69 -4.00
C LYS A 34 9.32 16.80 -4.40
N ARG A 35 8.42 16.58 -5.37
CA ARG A 35 7.38 17.56 -5.71
C ARG A 35 6.45 17.87 -4.54
N HIS A 36 6.07 16.85 -3.76
CA HIS A 36 5.25 17.03 -2.56
C HIS A 36 6.10 17.57 -1.40
N TYR A 37 7.28 16.98 -1.20
CA TYR A 37 8.19 17.31 -0.11
C TYR A 37 8.72 18.75 -0.17
N ASN A 38 8.98 19.29 -1.36
CA ASN A 38 9.50 20.65 -1.52
C ASN A 38 8.40 21.72 -1.67
N SER A 39 7.12 21.34 -1.55
CA SER A 39 5.99 22.27 -1.64
C SER A 39 5.15 22.20 -0.36
N ASN A 40 3.83 22.07 -0.48
CA ASN A 40 2.88 22.13 0.64
C ASN A 40 2.81 20.85 1.47
N ARG A 41 3.70 19.87 1.25
CA ARG A 41 3.73 18.59 1.98
C ARG A 41 2.42 17.80 1.90
N ALA A 42 1.61 18.01 0.85
CA ALA A 42 0.40 17.21 0.64
C ALA A 42 0.75 15.71 0.60
N PRO A 43 -0.09 14.82 1.17
CA PRO A 43 0.20 13.39 1.22
C PRO A 43 0.56 12.80 -0.15
N PHE A 44 1.66 12.05 -0.21
CA PHE A 44 2.12 11.41 -1.43
C PHE A 44 1.57 9.98 -1.51
N GLY A 45 0.57 9.78 -2.35
CA GLY A 45 -0.11 8.49 -2.52
C GLY A 45 0.67 7.51 -3.40
N LEU A 46 1.06 6.37 -2.81
CA LEU A 46 1.64 5.22 -3.50
C LEU A 46 0.54 4.20 -3.84
N TYR A 47 0.00 4.26 -5.07
CA TYR A 47 -1.05 3.37 -5.55
C TYR A 47 -0.50 2.45 -6.63
N TYR A 48 -0.57 1.14 -6.40
CA TYR A 48 -0.01 0.10 -7.26
C TYR A 48 -0.84 -1.17 -7.18
N HIS A 49 -0.85 -1.95 -8.26
CA HIS A 49 -1.22 -3.36 -8.25
C HIS A 49 0.01 -4.22 -7.94
N SER A 50 -0.18 -5.31 -7.19
CA SER A 50 0.92 -6.20 -6.79
C SER A 50 1.70 -6.77 -7.97
N ALA A 51 1.02 -7.02 -9.10
CA ALA A 51 1.62 -7.54 -10.32
C ALA A 51 2.73 -6.64 -10.89
N TRP A 52 2.70 -5.33 -10.64
CA TRP A 52 3.74 -4.40 -11.09
C TRP A 52 5.12 -4.74 -10.48
N PHE A 53 5.13 -5.26 -9.25
CA PHE A 53 6.33 -5.66 -8.53
C PHE A 53 6.86 -7.05 -8.91
N ASN A 54 6.21 -7.77 -9.83
CA ASN A 54 6.75 -9.03 -10.38
C ASN A 54 7.99 -8.78 -11.24
N SER A 55 8.14 -7.58 -11.78
CA SER A 55 9.38 -7.14 -12.41
C SER A 55 10.45 -6.86 -11.35
N GLU A 56 11.62 -7.48 -11.51
CA GLU A 56 12.72 -7.38 -10.54
C GLU A 56 13.20 -5.95 -10.35
N HIS A 57 13.38 -5.20 -11.44
CA HIS A 57 13.89 -3.83 -11.39
C HIS A 57 12.89 -2.85 -10.78
N HIS A 58 11.58 -3.07 -11.00
CA HIS A 58 10.52 -2.33 -10.29
C HIS A 58 10.61 -2.54 -8.78
N ARG A 59 10.73 -3.79 -8.33
CA ARG A 59 10.83 -4.13 -6.90
C ARG A 59 12.09 -3.54 -6.27
N LYS A 60 13.25 -3.71 -6.91
CA LYS A 60 14.53 -3.18 -6.40
C LYS A 60 14.52 -1.66 -6.29
N GLY A 61 14.04 -0.97 -7.33
CA GLY A 61 14.01 0.49 -7.35
C GLY A 61 13.05 1.04 -6.29
N PHE A 62 11.90 0.41 -6.11
CA PHE A 62 10.94 0.78 -5.07
C PHE A 62 11.49 0.58 -3.66
N ILE A 63 12.13 -0.57 -3.37
CA ILE A 63 12.75 -0.84 -2.07
C ILE A 63 13.85 0.18 -1.78
N ARG A 64 14.72 0.46 -2.76
CA ARG A 64 15.77 1.47 -2.63
C ARG A 64 15.22 2.84 -2.26
N VAL A 65 14.07 3.25 -2.82
CA VAL A 65 13.41 4.50 -2.44
C VAL A 65 12.94 4.47 -1.00
N ILE A 66 12.31 3.38 -0.55
CA ILE A 66 11.88 3.24 0.84
C ILE A 66 13.08 3.35 1.79
N ASP A 67 14.16 2.61 1.51
CA ASP A 67 15.37 2.61 2.33
C ASP A 67 15.98 4.02 2.43
N ASP A 68 16.10 4.73 1.31
CA ASP A 68 16.62 6.11 1.27
C ASP A 68 15.72 7.08 2.04
N LEU A 69 14.40 6.97 1.88
CA LEU A 69 13.44 7.83 2.59
C LEU A 69 13.54 7.62 4.10
N LEU A 70 13.54 6.37 4.57
CA LEU A 70 13.66 6.05 5.99
C LEU A 70 15.04 6.41 6.58
N THR A 71 16.10 6.29 5.77
CA THR A 71 17.46 6.59 6.20
C THR A 71 17.69 8.10 6.30
N TYR A 72 17.37 8.85 5.25
CA TYR A 72 17.79 10.23 5.09
C TYR A 72 16.70 11.28 5.44
N TYR A 73 15.42 10.89 5.49
CA TYR A 73 14.31 11.83 5.74
C TYR A 73 13.60 11.51 7.06
N LYS A 74 14.10 12.10 8.16
CA LYS A 74 13.59 11.83 9.52
C LYS A 74 12.18 12.37 9.80
N ASP A 75 11.66 13.19 8.90
CA ASP A 75 10.33 13.79 8.95
C ASP A 75 9.34 13.12 7.97
N VAL A 76 9.69 11.95 7.41
CA VAL A 76 8.84 11.17 6.49
C VAL A 76 8.32 9.91 7.18
N TYR A 77 7.02 9.66 7.03
CA TYR A 77 6.32 8.52 7.61
C TYR A 77 5.53 7.78 6.53
N PHE A 78 5.61 6.45 6.54
CA PHE A 78 4.75 5.57 5.77
C PHE A 78 3.58 5.16 6.67
N VAL A 79 2.38 5.62 6.31
CA VAL A 79 1.18 5.43 7.13
C VAL A 79 0.05 4.85 6.29
N THR A 80 -0.92 4.24 6.97
CA THR A 80 -2.19 3.84 6.38
C THR A 80 -3.05 5.07 6.06
N LYS A 81 -4.04 4.90 5.18
CA LYS A 81 -5.04 5.95 4.89
C LYS A 81 -5.82 6.34 6.15
N TRP A 82 -6.05 5.40 7.06
CA TRP A 82 -6.76 5.65 8.31
C TRP A 82 -5.98 6.60 9.21
N GLU A 83 -4.72 6.30 9.49
CA GLU A 83 -3.83 7.15 10.30
C GLU A 83 -3.69 8.55 9.68
N LEU A 84 -3.58 8.65 8.35
CA LEU A 84 -3.57 9.92 7.66
C LEU A 84 -4.85 10.74 7.92
N ILE A 85 -6.03 10.10 7.85
CA ILE A 85 -7.31 10.78 8.15
C ILE A 85 -7.35 11.24 9.61
N GLN A 86 -6.84 10.43 10.56
CA GLN A 86 -6.76 10.84 11.96
C GLN A 86 -5.88 12.08 12.13
N TRP A 87 -4.74 12.14 11.44
CA TRP A 87 -3.88 13.33 11.44
C TRP A 87 -4.57 14.55 10.80
N ILE A 88 -5.30 14.38 9.70
CA ILE A 88 -6.04 15.49 9.06
C ILE A 88 -7.12 16.05 10.00
N ARG A 89 -7.82 15.18 10.75
CA ARG A 89 -8.85 15.59 11.71
C ARG A 89 -8.28 16.37 12.89
N ASN A 90 -7.08 16.01 13.34
CA ASN A 90 -6.39 16.71 14.42
C ASN A 90 -4.90 16.89 14.07
N PRO A 91 -4.55 17.92 13.27
CA PRO A 91 -3.20 18.14 12.79
C PRO A 91 -2.21 18.28 13.95
N THR A 92 -1.35 17.27 14.09
CA THR A 92 -0.32 17.23 15.13
C THR A 92 1.03 17.60 14.53
N ALA A 93 1.74 18.54 15.16
CA ALA A 93 3.09 18.90 14.74
C ALA A 93 4.04 17.70 14.86
N MET A 94 5.02 17.58 13.96
CA MET A 94 5.93 16.43 13.88
C MET A 94 6.61 16.07 15.21
N LYS A 95 7.02 17.08 15.98
CA LYS A 95 7.68 16.91 17.29
C LYS A 95 6.78 16.25 18.34
N GLU A 96 5.46 16.34 18.17
CA GLU A 96 4.46 15.84 19.10
C GLU A 96 3.88 14.49 18.67
N LEU A 97 4.15 14.02 17.44
CA LEU A 97 3.60 12.76 16.91
C LEU A 97 3.94 11.55 17.78
N TYR A 98 5.14 11.51 18.35
CA TYR A 98 5.55 10.45 19.27
C TYR A 98 4.71 10.44 20.56
N ARG A 99 4.35 11.61 21.07
CA ARG A 99 3.58 11.74 22.32
C ARG A 99 2.14 11.28 22.17
N VAL A 100 1.52 11.57 21.03
CA VAL A 100 0.13 11.17 20.74
C VAL A 100 0.02 9.76 20.17
N ASN A 101 1.15 9.07 19.96
CA ASN A 101 1.21 7.69 19.50
C ASN A 101 0.46 7.43 18.18
N LEU A 102 0.28 8.48 17.35
CA LEU A 102 -0.64 8.49 16.21
C LEU A 102 -0.22 7.55 15.08
N PHE A 103 1.09 7.45 14.85
CA PHE A 103 1.70 6.56 13.84
C PHE A 103 2.46 5.41 14.49
N SER A 104 1.99 4.96 15.64
CA SER A 104 2.59 3.82 16.31
C SER A 104 2.14 2.53 15.65
N CYS A 105 3.09 1.63 15.41
CA CYS A 105 2.80 0.29 14.87
C CYS A 105 2.24 -0.66 15.94
N ALA A 106 1.56 -0.13 16.97
CA ALA A 106 1.00 -0.93 18.04
C ALA A 106 -0.07 -1.88 17.48
N ARG A 107 0.07 -3.17 17.76
CA ARG A 107 -0.93 -4.15 17.34
C ARG A 107 -2.20 -3.96 18.15
N ASP A 108 -3.33 -3.83 17.46
CA ASP A 108 -4.65 -3.86 18.09
C ASP A 108 -4.82 -5.16 18.90
N PRO A 109 -5.05 -5.07 20.22
CA PRO A 109 -5.22 -6.24 21.08
C PRO A 109 -6.47 -7.06 20.71
N HIS A 110 -7.46 -6.47 20.05
CA HIS A 110 -8.65 -7.18 19.57
C HIS A 110 -8.41 -7.92 18.24
N ARG A 111 -7.30 -7.67 17.56
CA ARG A 111 -6.99 -8.34 16.29
C ARG A 111 -6.56 -9.79 16.54
N PRO A 112 -7.28 -10.78 15.98
CA PRO A 112 -6.92 -12.20 16.11
C PRO A 112 -5.48 -12.48 15.66
N PRO A 113 -4.82 -13.52 16.21
CA PRO A 113 -3.51 -13.94 15.74
C PRO A 113 -3.53 -14.34 14.26
N PRO A 114 -2.35 -14.27 13.60
CA PRO A 114 -2.21 -14.85 12.27
C PRO A 114 -2.62 -16.32 12.29
N CYS A 115 -3.34 -16.73 11.25
CA CYS A 115 -3.79 -18.08 11.06
C CYS A 115 -2.78 -18.82 10.17
N LEU A 116 -1.96 -19.65 10.81
CA LEU A 116 -0.84 -20.34 10.16
C LEU A 116 -1.29 -21.52 9.30
N HIS A 117 -2.43 -22.12 9.64
CA HIS A 117 -2.99 -23.28 8.95
C HIS A 117 -4.43 -22.99 8.51
N PRO A 118 -4.61 -22.33 7.34
CA PRO A 118 -5.94 -22.03 6.82
C PRO A 118 -6.60 -23.29 6.22
N ASN A 119 -7.92 -23.36 6.33
CA ASN A 119 -8.75 -24.27 5.54
C ASN A 119 -8.66 -23.92 4.06
N ILE A 120 -8.53 -24.93 3.21
CA ILE A 120 -8.55 -24.79 1.75
C ILE A 120 -9.89 -25.35 1.25
N CYS A 121 -10.81 -24.45 0.92
CA CYS A 121 -12.18 -24.81 0.55
C CYS A 121 -12.32 -24.81 -0.97
N ASN A 122 -12.72 -25.95 -1.55
CA ASN A 122 -13.16 -26.04 -2.94
C ASN A 122 -14.67 -25.84 -3.00
N VAL A 123 -15.12 -24.65 -3.41
CA VAL A 123 -16.50 -24.20 -3.23
C VAL A 123 -17.15 -23.93 -4.59
N GLY A 124 -18.38 -24.39 -4.78
CA GLY A 124 -19.14 -24.12 -6.01
C GLY A 124 -19.50 -22.64 -6.15
N SER A 125 -19.43 -22.12 -7.38
CA SER A 125 -19.95 -20.81 -7.77
C SER A 125 -20.72 -20.91 -9.09
N ASN A 126 -21.46 -19.87 -9.46
CA ASN A 126 -22.21 -19.81 -10.73
C ASN A 126 -21.31 -19.98 -11.98
N SER A 127 -20.01 -19.68 -11.85
CA SER A 127 -19.03 -19.81 -12.93
C SER A 127 -18.11 -21.04 -12.77
N GLY A 128 -18.51 -22.03 -11.97
CA GLY A 128 -17.70 -23.21 -11.65
C GLY A 128 -17.04 -23.16 -10.26
N ALA A 129 -16.27 -24.20 -9.94
CA ALA A 129 -15.64 -24.33 -8.63
C ALA A 129 -14.50 -23.31 -8.42
N ARG A 130 -14.38 -22.77 -7.20
CA ARG A 130 -13.36 -21.79 -6.81
C ARG A 130 -12.73 -22.18 -5.48
N PHE A 131 -11.44 -21.88 -5.34
CA PHE A 131 -10.71 -22.10 -4.09
C PHE A 131 -10.74 -20.87 -3.20
N LEU A 132 -11.05 -21.06 -1.91
CA LEU A 132 -10.98 -20.04 -0.87
C LEU A 132 -10.08 -20.53 0.27
N LYS A 133 -9.11 -19.70 0.67
CA LYS A 133 -8.32 -19.94 1.88
C LYS A 133 -8.90 -19.12 3.01
N THR A 134 -9.29 -19.76 4.10
CA THR A 134 -9.93 -19.10 5.25
C THR A 134 -9.57 -19.78 6.56
N CYS A 135 -9.71 -19.06 7.66
CA CYS A 135 -9.51 -19.57 9.02
C CYS A 135 -10.83 -19.88 9.71
N GLN A 136 -11.93 -19.62 9.01
CA GLN A 136 -13.29 -19.99 9.37
C GLN A 136 -13.63 -21.35 8.74
N PRO A 137 -14.73 -22.00 9.18
CA PRO A 137 -15.27 -23.16 8.47
C PRO A 137 -15.52 -22.86 6.98
N CYS A 138 -15.43 -23.88 6.13
CA CYS A 138 -15.68 -23.70 4.70
C CYS A 138 -17.15 -23.33 4.43
N PRO A 139 -17.41 -22.29 3.63
CA PRO A 139 -18.78 -21.92 3.27
C PRO A 139 -19.38 -22.97 2.33
N LYS A 140 -20.72 -23.08 2.31
CA LYS A 140 -21.44 -24.02 1.42
C LYS A 140 -21.40 -23.59 -0.03
N ARG A 141 -21.39 -22.28 -0.28
CA ARG A 141 -21.32 -21.64 -1.60
C ARG A 141 -20.27 -20.54 -1.58
N TYR A 142 -19.71 -20.26 -2.76
CA TYR A 142 -18.67 -19.25 -2.87
C TYR A 142 -19.29 -17.86 -2.64
N PRO A 143 -18.79 -17.07 -1.67
CA PRO A 143 -19.32 -15.73 -1.41
C PRO A 143 -19.27 -14.86 -2.67
N TRP A 144 -20.38 -14.25 -3.03
CA TRP A 144 -20.59 -13.43 -4.22
C TRP A 144 -21.54 -12.26 -3.94
N LEU A 145 -21.91 -11.50 -4.97
CA LEU A 145 -22.73 -10.28 -4.85
C LEU A 145 -24.08 -10.52 -4.14
N ASP A 146 -24.71 -11.67 -4.37
CA ASP A 146 -26.05 -12.00 -3.88
C ASP A 146 -26.06 -13.08 -2.78
N ASP A 147 -24.89 -13.56 -2.36
CA ASP A 147 -24.74 -14.70 -1.43
C ASP A 147 -23.47 -14.49 -0.61
N ASP A 148 -23.58 -14.31 0.69
CA ASP A 148 -22.42 -14.11 1.57
C ASP A 148 -21.72 -15.44 1.97
N GLY A 149 -22.19 -16.57 1.44
CA GLY A 149 -21.62 -17.90 1.62
C GLY A 149 -22.14 -18.67 2.84
N GLN A 150 -23.26 -18.24 3.44
CA GLN A 150 -23.93 -18.94 4.56
C GLN A 150 -24.84 -20.10 4.12
#